data_AF-A0A432R4Q8-F1
#
_entry.id   AF-A0A432R4Q8-F1
#
_cell.length_a   1.000
_cell.length_b   1.000
_cell.length_c   1.000
_cell.angle_alpha   90.00
_cell.angle_beta   90.00
_cell.angle_gamma   90.00
#
_symmetry.space_group_name_H-M   'P 1'
#
loop_
_entity.id
_entity.type
_entity.pdbx_description
1 polymer ?
#
loop_
_entity_poly.entity_id
_entity_poly.type
_entity_poly.pdbx_seq_one_letter_code
_entity_poly.pdbx_strand_id
1 'polypeptide(L)' 'MSGYWRDIARPIIAEVIANNKGGPMNVTKKALFDAYPFNERKYYSYKVWLNEIKKQLPKTKLDAVPKNQLTLF' A
#
# COMPACT_ATOMS: atom_id res chain seq x y z
N MET A 1 -20.53 4.52 -1.06
CA MET A 1 -20.45 3.69 -2.27
C MET A 1 -18.98 3.50 -2.62
N SER A 2 -18.46 2.28 -2.63
CA SER A 2 -17.12 2.00 -3.19
C SER A 2 -17.22 2.02 -4.72
N GLY A 3 -16.25 2.65 -5.38
CA GLY A 3 -16.18 2.61 -6.84
C GLY A 3 -15.61 1.27 -7.31
N TYR A 4 -15.95 0.87 -8.55
CA TYR A 4 -15.47 -0.34 -9.24
C TYR A 4 -14.01 -0.71 -8.95
N TRP A 5 -13.09 0.27 -9.06
CA TRP A 5 -11.66 0.08 -8.81
C TRP A 5 -11.33 -0.36 -7.39
N ARG A 6 -12.06 0.17 -6.40
CA ARG A 6 -11.84 -0.12 -4.97
C ARG A 6 -12.34 -1.51 -4.62
N ASP A 7 -13.44 -1.95 -5.23
CA ASP A 7 -14.01 -3.28 -4.97
C ASP A 7 -13.14 -4.41 -5.53
N ILE A 8 -12.46 -4.17 -6.65
CA ILE A 8 -11.46 -5.10 -7.18
C ILE A 8 -10.15 -5.04 -6.37
N ALA A 9 -9.65 -3.83 -6.06
CA ALA A 9 -8.35 -3.68 -5.41
C ALA A 9 -8.32 -4.25 -3.98
N ARG A 10 -9.40 -4.02 -3.21
CA ARG A 10 -9.48 -4.35 -1.79
C ARG A 10 -9.20 -5.83 -1.47
N PRO A 11 -9.87 -6.83 -2.08
CA PRO A 11 -9.62 -8.24 -1.78
C PRO A 11 -8.20 -8.68 -2.17
N ILE A 12 -7.68 -8.22 -3.30
CA ILE A 12 -6.32 -8.58 -3.76
C ILE A 12 -5.26 -8.06 -2.78
N ILE A 13 -5.37 -6.79 -2.36
CA ILE A 13 -4.45 -6.20 -1.39
C ILE A 13 -4.53 -6.95 -0.05
N ALA A 14 -5.73 -7.31 0.40
CA ALA A 14 -5.92 -8.03 1.65
C ALA A 14 -5.27 -9.43 1.61
N GLU A 15 -5.41 -10.14 0.50
CA GLU A 15 -4.79 -11.46 0.28
C GLU A 15 -3.26 -11.36 0.28
N VAL A 16 -2.69 -10.39 -0.46
CA VAL A 16 -1.24 -10.19 -0.50
C VAL A 16 -0.68 -9.85 0.88
N ILE A 17 -1.37 -9.00 1.64
CA ILE A 17 -0.96 -8.66 3.02
C ILE A 17 -1.05 -9.88 3.93
N ALA A 18 -2.11 -10.69 3.82
CA ALA A 18 -2.27 -11.91 4.60
C ALA A 18 -1.15 -12.91 4.31
N ASN A 19 -0.83 -13.14 3.04
CA ASN A 19 0.20 -14.06 2.58
C ASN A 19 1.63 -13.61 2.95
N ASN A 20 1.84 -12.30 3.11
CA ASN A 20 3.15 -11.72 3.46
C ASN A 20 3.21 -11.23 4.92
N LYS A 21 2.26 -11.62 5.78
CA LYS A 21 2.20 -11.20 7.18
C LYS A 21 3.41 -11.73 7.95
N GLY A 22 4.13 -10.83 8.63
CA GLY A 22 5.35 -11.17 9.38
C GLY A 22 6.63 -11.16 8.53
N GLY A 23 6.52 -10.99 7.21
CA GLY A 23 7.65 -10.78 6.32
C GLY A 23 8.15 -9.33 6.31
N PRO A 24 9.31 -9.07 5.69
CA PRO A 24 9.85 -7.72 5.57
C PRO A 24 9.01 -6.88 4.60
N MET A 25 8.80 -5.61 4.95
CA MET A 25 7.92 -4.67 4.23
C MET A 25 8.31 -4.46 2.76
N ASN A 26 9.59 -4.63 2.40
CA ASN A 26 10.06 -4.54 1.01
C ASN A 26 9.47 -5.65 0.14
N VAL A 27 9.39 -6.88 0.66
CA VAL A 27 8.80 -8.04 -0.03
C VAL A 27 7.30 -7.84 -0.18
N THR A 28 6.61 -7.40 0.87
CA THR A 28 5.17 -7.08 0.81
C THR A 28 4.86 -6.00 -0.23
N LYS A 29 5.67 -4.92 -0.27
CA LYS A 29 5.49 -3.84 -1.27
C LYS A 29 5.71 -4.32 -2.70
N LYS A 30 6.71 -5.19 -2.93
CA LYS A 30 6.96 -5.79 -4.24
C LYS A 30 5.79 -6.68 -4.65
N ALA A 31 5.33 -7.56 -3.77
CA ALA A 31 4.18 -8.43 -4.03
C ALA A 31 2.91 -7.62 -4.36
N LEU A 32 2.67 -6.49 -3.66
CA LEU A 32 1.56 -5.58 -3.97
C LEU A 32 1.73 -4.86 -5.32
N PHE A 33 2.96 -4.63 -5.77
CA PHE A 33 3.20 -4.00 -7.07
C PHE A 33 3.01 -4.98 -8.23
N ASP A 34 3.40 -6.23 -8.02
CA ASP A 34 3.28 -7.32 -8.98
C ASP A 34 1.82 -7.82 -9.10
N ALA A 35 1.06 -7.79 -7.99
CA ALA A 35 -0.36 -8.16 -7.97
C ALA A 35 -1.32 -7.08 -8.52
N TYR A 36 -0.79 -6.01 -9.13
CA TYR A 36 -1.61 -4.91 -9.64
C TYR A 36 -2.49 -5.39 -10.82
N PRO A 37 -3.83 -5.36 -10.70
CA PRO A 37 -4.73 -6.02 -11.66
C PRO A 37 -5.09 -5.17 -12.87
N PHE A 38 -4.64 -3.91 -12.94
CA PHE A 38 -5.03 -2.99 -14.01
C PHE A 38 -3.86 -2.80 -14.97
N ASN A 39 -4.09 -2.95 -16.28
CA ASN A 39 -3.00 -2.91 -17.27
C ASN A 39 -2.23 -1.59 -17.31
N GLU A 40 -2.86 -0.46 -16.96
CA GLU A 40 -2.22 0.86 -17.05
C GLU A 40 -2.11 1.56 -15.68
N ARG A 41 -0.89 1.99 -15.35
CA ARG A 41 -0.59 2.77 -14.13
C ARG A 41 -0.83 4.27 -14.28
N LYS A 42 -1.43 4.69 -15.39
CA LYS A 42 -1.52 6.11 -15.78
C LYS A 42 -2.81 6.81 -15.31
N TYR A 43 -3.71 6.10 -14.63
CA TYR A 43 -5.09 6.58 -14.39
C TYR A 43 -5.52 6.53 -12.92
N TYR A 44 -6.76 6.98 -12.69
CA TYR A 44 -7.44 7.01 -11.40
C TYR A 44 -7.38 5.66 -10.65
N SER A 45 -7.39 4.54 -11.36
CA SER A 45 -7.25 3.18 -10.82
C SER A 45 -5.97 2.98 -10.00
N TYR A 46 -4.84 3.50 -10.48
CA TYR A 46 -3.56 3.42 -9.76
C TYR A 46 -3.56 4.24 -8.47
N LYS A 47 -4.18 5.43 -8.50
CA LYS A 47 -4.34 6.27 -7.29
C LYS A 47 -5.23 5.59 -6.25
N VAL A 48 -6.31 4.93 -6.69
CA VAL A 48 -7.17 4.14 -5.79
C VAL A 48 -6.40 2.99 -5.17
N TRP A 49 -5.62 2.25 -5.97
CA TRP A 49 -4.77 1.16 -5.51
C TRP A 49 -3.79 1.59 -4.41
N LEU A 50 -3.03 2.69 -4.64
CA LEU A 50 -2.10 3.22 -3.64
C LEU A 50 -2.80 3.67 -2.36
N ASN A 51 -3.98 4.27 -2.48
CA ASN A 51 -4.79 4.67 -1.31
C ASN A 51 -5.26 3.45 -0.50
N GLU A 52 -5.66 2.36 -1.16
CA GLU A 52 -6.05 1.14 -0.45
C GLU A 52 -4.87 0.47 0.24
N ILE A 53 -3.71 0.40 -0.41
CA ILE A 53 -2.48 -0.10 0.21
C ILE A 53 -2.17 0.70 1.47
N LYS A 54 -2.23 2.04 1.39
CA LYS A 54 -1.96 2.92 2.54
C LYS A 54 -2.97 2.74 3.68
N LYS A 55 -4.23 2.40 3.36
CA LYS A 55 -5.28 2.14 4.36
C LYS A 55 -5.10 0.79 5.05
N GLN A 56 -4.70 -0.24 4.30
CA GLN A 56 -4.61 -1.61 4.80
C GLN A 56 -3.25 -1.96 5.40
N LEU A 57 -2.16 -1.31 4.97
CA LEU A 57 -0.86 -1.48 5.61
C LEU A 57 -0.86 -0.81 6.99
N PRO A 58 -0.25 -1.46 8.00
CA PRO A 58 -0.06 -0.83 9.29
C PRO A 58 0.81 0.41 9.11
N LYS A 59 0.39 1.54 9.70
CA LYS A 59 1.24 2.74 9.77
C LYS A 59 2.51 2.36 10.50
N THR A 60 3.61 2.17 9.77
CA THR A 60 4.92 2.00 10.38
C THR A 60 5.20 3.22 11.24
N LYS A 61 5.60 3.00 12.51
CA LYS A 61 5.95 4.05 13.50
C LYS A 61 7.09 4.99 13.06
N LEU A 62 7.61 4.87 11.84
CA LEU A 62 8.59 5.79 11.26
C LEU A 62 8.02 7.20 11.05
N ASP A 63 6.70 7.36 10.95
CA ASP A 63 6.05 8.67 10.90
C ASP A 63 5.92 9.34 12.28
N ALA A 64 6.37 8.67 13.36
CA ALA A 64 6.34 9.21 14.71
C ALA A 64 7.62 9.97 15.10
N VAL A 65 8.63 10.05 14.22
CA VAL A 65 9.75 10.97 14.42
C VAL A 65 9.26 12.36 14.02
N PRO A 66 9.10 13.31 14.96
CA PRO A 66 8.77 14.69 14.60
C PRO A 66 9.89 15.23 13.71
N LYS A 67 9.52 15.83 12.57
CA LYS A 67 10.45 16.43 11.59
C LYS A 67 11.42 17.48 12.18
N ASN A 68 11.26 17.83 13.44
CA ASN A 68 12.06 18.82 14.18
C ASN A 68 13.31 18.25 14.87
N GLN A 69 13.69 16.99 14.62
CA GLN A 69 14.89 16.36 15.21
C GLN A 69 16.00 16.04 14.19
N LEU A 70 15.96 16.61 12.98
CA LEU A 70 16.99 16.40 11.95
C LEU A 70 18.07 17.51 11.91
N THR A 71 18.29 18.23 13.00
CA THR A 71 19.44 19.15 13.13
C THR A 71 20.41 18.64 14.20
N LEU A 72 21.26 17.70 13.81
CA LEU A 72 22.50 17.41 14.53
C LEU A 72 23.60 17.17 13.49
N PHE A 73 24.12 18.27 12.95
CA PHE A 73 25.51 18.43 12.53
C PHE A 73 25.89 19.89 12.78
#